data_AF-A0A7N0VF22-F1
#
_entry.id   AF-A0A7N0VF22-F1
#
_cell.length_a   1.000
_cell.length_b   1.000
_cell.length_c   1.000
_cell.angle_alpha   90.00
_cell.angle_beta   90.00
_cell.angle_gamma   90.00
#
_symmetry.space_group_name_H-M   'P 1'
#
loop_
_entity.id
_entity.type
_entity.pdbx_description
1 polymer ?
#
loop_
_entity_poly.entity_id
_entity_poly.type
_entity_poly.pdbx_seq_one_letter_code
_entity_poly.pdbx_strand_id
1 'polypeptide(L)'
;MTKSSKISSGGITVCFEQKFQQSDMARQHGHLRNKLWSTWPPSSQRVDPCWVDLIYLSTQEDMQIWPHRFELRVRVILSAGRLKLFPHVRNIDTVPFSFTLSLRNYFTVSDISEVRIEGLETLDYIDNKLHRRRATEQADALTFDEEIDRSYLNTPNKLVIIDHGKKRTYVLTKGGLPDAGYFNVNI
;
A
#
# COMPACT_ATOMS: atom_id res chain seq x y z
N MET A 1 -22.43 7.07 -21.24
CA MET A 1 -22.62 7.10 -19.77
C MET A 1 -21.44 6.39 -19.11
N THR A 2 -20.45 7.17 -18.68
CA THR A 2 -19.25 6.68 -17.99
C THR A 2 -19.63 6.22 -16.59
N LYS A 3 -19.62 4.90 -16.37
CA LYS A 3 -19.74 4.32 -15.03
C LYS A 3 -18.56 4.84 -14.19
N SER A 4 -18.87 5.63 -13.16
CA SER A 4 -17.93 5.96 -12.09
C SER A 4 -17.34 4.66 -11.55
N SER A 5 -16.03 4.47 -11.68
CA SER A 5 -15.32 3.29 -11.20
C SER A 5 -15.45 3.25 -9.68
N LYS A 6 -16.32 2.37 -9.20
CA LYS A 6 -16.52 2.11 -7.78
C LYS A 6 -15.18 1.75 -7.17
N ILE A 7 -14.71 2.59 -6.25
CA ILE A 7 -13.47 2.42 -5.50
C ILE A 7 -13.50 1.03 -4.85
N SER A 8 -12.44 0.23 -5.03
CA SER A 8 -12.32 -1.04 -4.33
C SER A 8 -12.09 -0.77 -2.85
N SER A 9 -13.18 -0.76 -2.08
CA SER A 9 -13.18 -0.62 -0.63
C SER A 9 -12.74 -1.94 0.04
N GLY A 10 -11.44 -2.25 0.01
CA GLY A 10 -10.87 -3.40 0.71
C GLY A 10 -9.74 -4.13 -0.05
N GLY A 11 -9.17 -5.16 0.58
CA GLY A 11 -8.08 -5.96 0.00
C GLY A 11 -6.72 -5.28 0.08
N ILE A 12 -5.88 -5.49 -0.95
CA ILE A 12 -4.55 -4.89 -1.06
C ILE A 12 -4.49 -4.11 -2.37
N THR A 13 -4.31 -2.79 -2.28
CA THR A 13 -4.19 -1.91 -3.44
C THR A 13 -2.73 -1.53 -3.68
N VAL A 14 -2.23 -1.76 -4.89
CA VAL A 14 -0.92 -1.31 -5.34
C VAL A 14 -1.03 0.13 -5.83
N CYS A 15 -0.32 1.05 -5.19
CA CYS A 15 -0.29 2.46 -5.55
C CYS A 15 1.11 2.76 -6.10
N PHE A 16 1.19 3.07 -7.39
CA PHE A 16 2.44 3.40 -8.07
C PHE A 16 2.22 4.70 -8.82
N GLU A 17 2.92 5.73 -8.39
CA GLU A 17 2.59 7.12 -8.69
C GLU A 17 3.87 7.88 -9.06
N GLN A 18 3.76 8.83 -9.99
CA GLN A 18 4.85 9.75 -10.28
C GLN A 18 5.07 10.66 -9.07
N LYS A 19 6.34 10.91 -8.73
CA LYS A 19 6.70 11.87 -7.68
C LYS A 19 6.45 13.31 -8.19
N PHE A 20 5.24 13.85 -8.00
CA PHE A 20 4.92 15.25 -8.30
C PHE A 20 5.15 16.17 -7.10
N GLN A 21 5.63 17.39 -7.36
CA GLN A 21 5.51 18.51 -6.41
C GLN A 21 4.04 18.96 -6.37
N GLN A 22 3.33 18.50 -5.34
CA GLN A 22 2.20 19.08 -4.59
C GLN A 22 1.00 19.81 -5.26
N SER A 23 1.01 20.22 -6.54
CA SER A 23 -0.04 21.11 -7.07
C SER A 23 -1.25 20.44 -7.74
N ASP A 24 -1.19 19.16 -8.14
CA ASP A 24 -2.31 18.50 -8.85
C ASP A 24 -2.85 17.27 -8.12
N MET A 25 -3.52 17.49 -6.98
CA MET A 25 -4.12 16.41 -6.16
C MET A 25 -5.15 15.55 -6.89
N ALA A 26 -5.80 16.05 -7.94
CA ALA A 26 -6.80 15.30 -8.70
C ALA A 26 -6.22 14.13 -9.51
N ARG A 27 -4.91 14.15 -9.82
CA ARG A 27 -4.23 13.10 -10.60
C ARG A 27 -3.45 12.12 -9.72
N GLN A 28 -3.41 12.36 -8.41
CA GLN A 28 -2.53 11.63 -7.48
C GLN A 28 -2.98 10.19 -7.22
N HIS A 29 -4.26 9.85 -7.37
CA HIS A 29 -4.74 8.52 -6.99
C HIS A 29 -5.17 7.69 -8.19
N GLY A 30 -4.21 6.91 -8.70
CA GLY A 30 -4.53 5.61 -9.26
C GLY A 30 -4.67 5.54 -10.77
N HIS A 31 -3.65 5.98 -11.50
CA HIS A 31 -3.56 5.65 -12.92
C HIS A 31 -3.54 4.11 -13.16
N LEU A 32 -2.95 3.34 -12.23
CA LEU A 32 -2.89 1.87 -12.32
C LEU A 32 -3.97 1.12 -11.53
N ARG A 33 -4.68 1.79 -10.61
CA ARG A 33 -5.65 1.12 -9.72
C ARG A 33 -6.86 0.53 -10.45
N ASN A 34 -7.16 1.07 -11.63
CA ASN A 34 -8.28 0.65 -12.48
C ASN A 34 -7.85 -0.07 -13.77
N LYS A 35 -6.58 -0.45 -13.88
CA LYS A 35 -6.04 -1.11 -15.08
C LYS A 35 -6.03 -2.64 -14.89
N LEU A 36 -6.16 -3.38 -15.97
CA LEU A 36 -6.07 -4.84 -15.96
C LEU A 36 -4.61 -5.29 -15.98
N TRP A 37 -4.29 -6.29 -15.16
CA TRP A 37 -2.95 -6.86 -15.04
C TRP A 37 -2.94 -8.23 -15.69
N SER A 38 -1.83 -8.56 -16.33
CA SER A 38 -1.56 -9.92 -16.81
C SER A 38 -1.03 -10.79 -15.67
N THR A 39 -1.14 -12.11 -15.81
CA THR A 39 -0.69 -13.07 -14.78
C THR A 39 0.36 -14.01 -15.34
N TRP A 40 1.34 -14.36 -14.51
CA TRP A 40 2.33 -15.39 -14.82
C TRP A 40 2.64 -16.26 -13.60
N PRO A 41 2.60 -17.61 -13.70
CA PRO A 41 2.10 -18.37 -14.84
C PRO A 41 0.60 -18.11 -15.06
N PRO A 42 0.05 -18.51 -16.23
CA PRO A 42 -1.39 -18.40 -16.48
C PRO A 42 -2.20 -19.10 -15.38
N SER A 43 -3.36 -18.54 -15.04
CA SER A 43 -4.19 -18.97 -13.90
C SER A 43 -4.63 -20.44 -13.92
N SER A 44 -4.56 -21.12 -15.06
CA SER A 44 -4.86 -22.54 -15.22
C SER A 44 -3.76 -23.46 -14.70
N GLN A 45 -2.57 -22.94 -14.36
CA GLN A 45 -1.44 -23.74 -13.93
C GLN A 45 -1.30 -23.72 -12.41
N ARG A 46 -1.42 -24.90 -11.79
CA ARG A 46 -1.14 -25.07 -10.36
C ARG A 46 0.39 -25.10 -10.15
N VAL A 47 0.87 -24.23 -9.27
CA VAL A 47 2.30 -24.14 -8.92
C VAL A 47 2.47 -24.46 -7.45
N ASP A 48 3.56 -25.17 -7.11
CA ASP A 48 3.98 -25.44 -5.74
C ASP A 48 5.45 -24.97 -5.57
N PRO A 49 5.75 -23.99 -4.69
CA PRO A 49 4.82 -23.26 -3.82
C PRO A 49 3.80 -22.43 -4.61
N CYS A 50 2.65 -22.13 -3.99
CA CYS A 50 1.59 -21.33 -4.61
C CYS A 50 2.02 -19.86 -4.78
N TRP A 51 2.31 -19.46 -6.00
CA TRP A 51 2.65 -18.07 -6.33
C TRP A 51 2.10 -17.64 -7.69
N VAL A 52 1.96 -16.33 -7.87
CA VAL A 52 1.62 -15.68 -9.15
C VAL A 52 2.30 -14.33 -9.24
N ASP A 53 2.81 -13.99 -10.42
CA ASP A 53 3.23 -12.64 -10.79
C ASP A 53 2.04 -11.92 -11.41
N LEU A 54 1.62 -10.81 -10.81
CA LEU A 54 0.76 -9.82 -11.45
C LEU A 54 1.67 -8.85 -12.20
N ILE A 55 1.48 -8.69 -13.50
CA ILE A 55 2.36 -7.90 -14.36
C ILE A 55 1.56 -6.83 -15.09
N TYR A 56 1.99 -5.58 -14.92
CA TYR A 56 1.51 -4.41 -15.65
C TYR A 56 2.63 -3.82 -16.50
N LEU A 57 2.34 -3.60 -17.78
CA LEU A 57 3.23 -2.94 -18.73
C LEU A 57 2.61 -1.59 -19.11
N SER A 58 3.39 -0.52 -19.01
CA SER A 58 2.95 0.83 -19.39
C SER A 58 2.41 0.87 -20.82
N THR A 59 1.24 1.48 -21.01
CA THR A 59 0.57 1.61 -22.32
C THR A 59 0.81 2.99 -22.97
N GLN A 60 0.38 3.15 -24.23
CA GLN A 60 0.42 4.47 -24.88
C GLN A 60 -0.45 5.52 -24.18
N GLU A 61 -1.58 5.12 -23.58
CA GLU A 61 -2.42 6.02 -22.79
C GLU A 61 -1.69 6.50 -21.53
N ASP A 62 -0.96 5.60 -20.88
CA ASP A 62 -0.22 5.93 -19.67
C ASP A 62 0.87 6.95 -19.98
N MET A 63 1.53 6.81 -21.13
CA MET A 63 2.54 7.75 -21.62
C MET A 63 1.99 9.15 -21.90
N GLN A 64 0.68 9.32 -22.11
CA GLN A 64 0.06 10.66 -22.23
C GLN A 64 -0.06 11.36 -20.88
N ILE A 65 -0.05 10.61 -19.77
CA ILE A 65 -0.19 11.14 -18.41
C ILE A 65 1.17 11.23 -17.74
N TRP A 66 1.99 10.19 -17.87
CA TRP A 66 3.34 10.11 -17.35
C TRP A 66 4.25 9.51 -18.45
N PRO A 67 5.09 10.31 -19.11
CA PRO A 67 5.78 9.93 -20.35
C PRO A 67 7.00 9.04 -20.10
N HIS A 68 6.79 7.90 -19.43
CA HIS A 68 7.82 6.91 -19.17
C HIS A 68 7.30 5.50 -19.39
N ARG A 69 8.18 4.65 -19.92
CA ARG A 69 7.90 3.22 -20.09
C ARG A 69 8.42 2.41 -18.90
N PHE A 70 7.54 1.60 -18.31
CA PHE A 70 7.86 0.77 -17.15
C PHE A 70 7.13 -0.57 -17.19
N GLU A 71 7.73 -1.56 -16.54
CA GLU A 71 7.05 -2.78 -16.11
C GLU A 71 6.92 -2.75 -14.58
N LEU A 72 5.70 -2.89 -14.07
CA LEU A 72 5.43 -3.10 -12.66
C LEU A 72 4.95 -4.54 -12.46
N ARG A 73 5.71 -5.29 -11.68
CA ARG A 73 5.39 -6.67 -11.33
C ARG A 73 5.16 -6.78 -9.83
N VAL A 74 4.15 -7.52 -9.41
CA VAL A 74 3.93 -7.87 -8.01
C VAL A 74 3.82 -9.38 -7.91
N ARG A 75 4.85 -10.02 -7.34
CA ARG A 75 4.79 -11.43 -7.00
C ARG A 75 4.00 -11.62 -5.72
N VAL A 76 2.97 -12.43 -5.78
CA VAL A 76 2.16 -12.87 -4.66
C VAL A 76 2.53 -14.31 -4.35
N ILE A 77 2.93 -14.61 -3.11
CA ILE A 77 3.19 -15.97 -2.65
C ILE A 77 2.27 -16.25 -1.47
N LEU A 78 1.48 -17.32 -1.57
CA LEU A 78 0.56 -17.74 -0.54
C LEU A 78 1.05 -19.04 0.11
N SER A 79 1.10 -19.03 1.43
CA SER A 79 1.44 -20.18 2.25
C SER A 79 0.57 -20.20 3.51
N ALA A 80 0.55 -21.31 4.24
CA ALA A 80 -0.24 -21.42 5.46
C ALA A 80 0.08 -20.27 6.44
N GLY A 81 -0.93 -19.47 6.77
CA GLY A 81 -0.82 -18.34 7.70
C GLY A 81 0.05 -17.17 7.21
N ARG A 82 0.49 -17.13 5.94
CA ARG A 82 1.39 -16.08 5.46
C ARG A 82 1.16 -15.73 3.99
N LEU A 83 1.01 -14.43 3.75
CA LEU A 83 1.02 -13.80 2.44
C LEU A 83 2.33 -13.02 2.28
N LYS A 84 3.06 -13.23 1.18
CA LYS A 84 4.23 -12.42 0.82
C LYS A 84 3.96 -11.69 -0.49
N LEU A 85 4.36 -10.42 -0.54
CA LEU A 85 4.27 -9.56 -1.71
C LEU A 85 5.65 -9.03 -2.05
N PHE A 86 6.06 -9.20 -3.30
CA PHE A 86 7.32 -8.65 -3.82
C PHE A 86 7.01 -7.75 -5.02
N PRO A 87 6.82 -6.44 -4.79
CA PRO A 87 6.74 -5.50 -5.88
C PRO A 87 8.12 -5.28 -6.51
N HIS A 88 8.15 -5.20 -7.85
CA HIS A 88 9.34 -4.97 -8.65
C HIS A 88 8.99 -3.99 -9.77
N VAL A 89 9.78 -2.92 -9.87
CA VAL A 89 9.63 -1.90 -10.91
C VAL A 89 10.86 -1.99 -11.81
N ARG A 90 10.63 -2.17 -13.12
CA ARG A 90 11.67 -2.16 -14.13
C ARG A 90 11.47 -0.95 -15.04
N ASN A 91 12.47 -0.08 -15.06
CA ASN A 91 12.56 0.96 -16.09
C ASN A 91 12.90 0.29 -17.43
N ILE A 92 12.00 0.40 -18.40
CA ILE A 92 12.19 -0.13 -19.76
C ILE A 92 12.28 1.00 -20.78
N ASP A 93 12.45 2.22 -20.29
CA ASP A 93 12.69 3.39 -21.09
C ASP A 93 14.18 3.64 -21.30
N THR A 94 14.48 4.65 -22.12
CA THR A 94 15.86 5.10 -22.36
C THR A 94 16.30 6.18 -21.38
N VAL A 95 15.41 6.69 -20.54
CA VAL A 95 15.66 7.77 -19.58
C VAL A 95 15.28 7.37 -18.15
N PRO A 96 15.99 7.87 -17.12
CA PRO A 96 15.63 7.62 -15.73
C PRO A 96 14.32 8.34 -15.36
N PHE A 97 13.57 7.76 -14.42
CA PHE A 97 12.38 8.38 -13.82
C PHE A 97 12.32 8.15 -12.31
N SER A 98 11.56 9.00 -11.62
CA SER A 98 11.31 8.89 -10.18
C SER A 98 9.85 8.50 -9.91
N PHE A 99 9.64 7.68 -8.89
CA PHE A 99 8.32 7.16 -8.53
C PHE A 99 8.16 7.05 -7.01
N THR A 100 6.92 6.92 -6.58
CA THR A 100 6.55 6.41 -5.25
C THR A 100 5.77 5.11 -5.42
N LEU A 101 5.95 4.20 -4.47
CA LEU A 101 5.26 2.93 -4.42
C LEU A 101 4.74 2.69 -3.00
N SER A 102 3.46 2.37 -2.87
CA SER A 102 2.88 1.92 -1.61
C SER A 102 1.92 0.76 -1.81
N LEU A 103 1.81 -0.08 -0.78
CA LEU A 103 0.86 -1.19 -0.72
C LEU A 103 -0.16 -0.85 0.36
N ARG A 104 -1.38 -0.52 -0.05
CA ARG A 104 -2.47 -0.18 0.88
C ARG A 104 -3.19 -1.47 1.27
N ASN A 105 -2.86 -1.98 2.44
CA ASN A 105 -3.40 -3.23 2.98
C ASN A 105 -4.57 -2.93 3.92
N TYR A 106 -5.77 -3.43 3.59
CA TYR A 106 -6.93 -3.37 4.46
C TYR A 106 -7.01 -4.64 5.31
N PHE A 107 -6.78 -4.50 6.61
CA PHE A 107 -6.91 -5.60 7.56
C PHE A 107 -8.35 -5.66 8.08
N THR A 108 -8.98 -6.82 7.94
CA THR A 108 -10.21 -7.10 8.71
C THR A 108 -9.82 -7.19 10.18
N VAL A 109 -10.53 -6.51 11.08
CA VAL A 109 -10.32 -6.57 12.55
C VAL A 109 -11.62 -6.99 13.27
N SER A 110 -11.62 -7.13 14.60
CA SER A 110 -12.85 -7.37 15.37
C SER A 110 -13.69 -6.10 15.51
N ASP A 111 -13.12 -5.12 16.19
CA ASP A 111 -13.62 -3.80 16.57
C ASP A 111 -12.38 -2.91 16.61
N ILE A 112 -12.46 -1.73 15.99
CA ILE A 112 -11.31 -0.83 15.87
C ILE A 112 -10.83 -0.32 17.23
N SER A 113 -11.74 -0.20 18.21
CA SER A 113 -11.42 0.19 19.59
C SER A 113 -10.59 -0.86 20.35
N GLU A 114 -10.64 -2.12 19.90
CA GLU A 114 -9.90 -3.26 20.46
C GLU A 114 -8.59 -3.55 19.69
N VAL A 115 -8.20 -2.65 18.79
CA VAL A 115 -6.98 -2.79 17.97
C VAL A 115 -5.89 -1.87 18.46
N ARG A 116 -4.67 -2.41 18.55
CA ARG A 116 -3.45 -1.67 18.92
C ARG A 116 -2.35 -1.92 17.92
N ILE A 117 -1.55 -0.90 17.65
CA ILE A 117 -0.38 -1.01 16.77
C ILE A 117 0.88 -0.63 17.55
N GLU A 118 1.79 -1.58 17.67
CA GLU A 118 3.04 -1.42 18.42
C GLU A 118 4.23 -1.15 17.50
N GLY A 119 5.29 -0.57 18.09
CA GLY A 119 6.55 -0.28 17.39
C GLY A 119 6.56 1.06 16.65
N LEU A 120 5.64 1.96 17.02
CA LEU A 120 5.53 3.32 16.49
C LEU A 120 5.98 4.40 17.49
N GLU A 121 6.17 4.05 18.75
CA GLU A 121 6.67 4.95 19.80
C GLU A 121 7.95 5.66 19.33
N THR A 122 8.07 6.96 19.65
CA THR A 122 9.20 7.85 19.31
C THR A 122 9.37 8.14 17.81
N LEU A 123 8.53 7.59 16.93
CA LEU A 123 8.61 7.85 15.50
C LEU A 123 7.93 9.16 15.13
N ASP A 124 8.53 9.86 14.18
CA ASP A 124 7.91 11.01 13.54
C ASP A 124 6.84 10.55 12.55
N TYR A 125 5.72 11.26 12.55
CA TYR A 125 4.66 11.08 11.56
C TYR A 125 4.19 12.42 10.99
N ILE A 126 3.59 12.33 9.80
CA ILE A 126 2.85 13.40 9.15
C ILE A 126 1.36 13.11 9.35
N ASP A 127 0.65 14.03 9.99
CA ASP A 127 -0.80 13.98 10.14
C ASP A 127 -1.47 14.63 8.94
N ASN A 128 -2.06 13.81 8.06
CA ASN A 128 -2.70 14.29 6.85
C ASN A 128 -4.03 15.00 7.14
N LYS A 129 -4.68 14.72 8.29
CA LYS A 129 -5.90 15.43 8.71
C LYS A 129 -5.58 16.83 9.23
N LEU A 130 -4.45 17.00 9.89
CA LEU A 130 -3.99 18.28 10.45
C LEU A 130 -3.04 19.01 9.50
N HIS A 131 -3.42 19.19 8.24
CA HIS A 131 -2.66 19.94 7.24
C HIS A 131 -1.19 19.49 7.08
N ARG A 132 -0.96 18.17 7.13
CA ARG A 132 0.39 17.57 7.07
C ARG A 132 1.32 18.02 8.20
N ARG A 133 0.76 18.32 9.37
CA ARG A 133 1.53 18.64 10.57
C ARG A 133 2.46 17.48 10.89
N ARG A 134 3.72 17.80 11.18
CA ARG A 134 4.68 16.83 11.71
C ARG A 134 4.57 16.78 13.23
N ALA A 135 4.56 15.57 13.78
CA ALA A 135 4.56 15.29 15.21
C ALA A 135 5.32 14.00 15.48
N THR A 136 5.56 13.69 16.76
CA THR A 136 6.26 12.47 17.20
C THR A 136 5.32 11.67 18.08
N GLU A 137 5.16 10.39 17.80
CA GLU A 137 4.30 9.50 18.60
C GLU A 137 4.91 9.28 19.99
N GLN A 138 4.10 9.47 21.02
CA GLN A 138 4.50 9.37 22.43
C GLN A 138 3.87 8.15 23.11
N ALA A 139 2.77 7.63 22.56
CA ALA A 139 2.15 6.44 23.10
C ALA A 139 2.99 5.19 22.78
N ASP A 140 2.95 4.22 23.69
CA ASP A 140 3.57 2.89 23.53
C ASP A 140 2.92 2.10 22.38
N ALA A 141 1.62 2.31 22.17
CA ALA A 141 0.86 1.78 21.05
C ALA A 141 -0.11 2.81 20.48
N LEU A 142 -0.27 2.79 19.16
CA LEU A 142 -1.32 3.54 18.48
C LEU A 142 -2.66 2.83 18.68
N THR A 143 -3.59 3.52 19.32
CA THR A 143 -5.02 3.18 19.44
C THR A 143 -5.86 4.05 18.50
N PHE A 144 -7.14 3.72 18.38
CA PHE A 144 -8.06 4.35 17.44
C PHE A 144 -9.31 4.87 18.16
N ASP A 145 -9.17 6.02 18.81
CA ASP A 145 -10.30 6.71 19.47
C ASP A 145 -10.93 7.79 18.56
N GLU A 146 -10.29 8.07 17.43
CA GLU A 146 -10.80 8.93 16.35
C GLU A 146 -10.41 8.38 14.97
N GLU A 147 -10.95 9.01 13.92
CA GLU A 147 -10.48 8.78 12.55
C GLU A 147 -9.08 9.38 12.37
N ILE A 148 -8.12 8.55 11.97
CA ILE A 148 -6.73 8.94 11.71
C ILE A 148 -6.37 8.83 10.24
N ASP A 149 -5.46 9.69 9.79
CA ASP A 149 -4.70 9.55 8.54
C ASP A 149 -3.27 10.01 8.81
N ARG A 150 -2.41 9.08 9.23
CA ARG A 150 -1.04 9.37 9.66
C ARG A 150 -0.03 8.59 8.83
N SER A 151 1.05 9.25 8.42
CA SER A 151 2.17 8.64 7.69
C SER A 151 3.43 8.68 8.56
N TYR A 152 3.82 7.54 9.11
CA TYR A 152 5.02 7.39 9.92
C TYR A 152 6.25 7.21 9.03
N LEU A 153 7.30 7.96 9.36
CA LEU A 153 8.53 8.03 8.57
C LEU A 153 9.58 7.06 9.12
N ASN A 154 10.34 6.40 8.24
CA ASN A 154 11.47 5.53 8.61
C ASN A 154 11.10 4.47 9.68
N THR A 155 9.92 3.88 9.55
CA THR A 155 9.43 2.86 10.47
C THR A 155 10.28 1.59 10.46
N PRO A 156 10.35 0.85 11.59
CA PRO A 156 10.98 -0.46 11.64
C PRO A 156 10.46 -1.41 10.57
N ASN A 157 11.29 -2.38 10.18
CA ASN A 157 10.89 -3.39 9.19
C ASN A 157 9.83 -4.37 9.71
N LYS A 158 9.60 -4.41 11.02
CA LYS A 158 8.57 -5.24 11.65
C LYS A 158 7.55 -4.35 12.36
N LEU A 159 6.29 -4.51 12.01
CA LEU A 159 5.15 -3.80 12.61
C LEU A 159 4.14 -4.85 13.11
N VAL A 160 3.51 -4.58 14.25
CA VAL A 160 2.62 -5.53 14.92
C VAL A 160 1.26 -4.88 15.10
N ILE A 161 0.21 -5.55 14.62
CA ILE A 161 -1.18 -5.14 14.81
C ILE A 161 -1.83 -6.22 15.68
N ILE A 162 -2.27 -5.83 16.87
CA ILE A 162 -2.91 -6.70 17.84
C ILE A 162 -4.41 -6.43 17.80
N ASP A 163 -5.19 -7.49 17.63
CA ASP A 163 -6.65 -7.47 17.62
C ASP A 163 -7.11 -8.30 18.83
N HIS A 164 -7.43 -7.61 19.93
CA HIS A 164 -7.78 -8.25 21.21
C HIS A 164 -9.11 -9.00 21.11
N GLY A 165 -10.11 -8.41 20.44
CA GLY A 165 -11.44 -9.01 20.32
C GLY A 165 -11.43 -10.35 19.57
N LYS A 166 -10.57 -10.52 18.56
CA LYS A 166 -10.36 -11.82 17.88
C LYS A 166 -9.18 -12.63 18.41
N LYS A 167 -8.48 -12.16 19.45
CA LYS A 167 -7.29 -12.82 20.05
C LYS A 167 -6.25 -13.22 19.00
N ARG A 168 -5.91 -12.29 18.10
CA ARG A 168 -4.97 -12.54 17.02
C ARG A 168 -4.02 -11.36 16.79
N THR A 169 -2.94 -11.66 16.08
CA THR A 169 -1.91 -10.68 15.77
C THR A 169 -1.54 -10.77 14.30
N TYR A 170 -1.55 -9.63 13.61
CA TYR A 170 -0.91 -9.49 12.30
C TYR A 170 0.52 -9.02 12.51
N VAL A 171 1.47 -9.74 11.93
CA VAL A 171 2.87 -9.32 11.86
C VAL A 171 3.16 -8.92 10.43
N LEU A 172 3.39 -7.62 10.22
CA LEU A 172 3.82 -7.08 8.94
C LEU A 172 5.35 -6.98 8.95
N THR A 173 5.98 -7.57 7.93
CA THR A 173 7.41 -7.40 7.70
C THR A 173 7.63 -6.78 6.32
N LYS A 174 8.39 -5.69 6.27
CA LYS A 174 8.65 -4.91 5.05
C LYS A 174 10.15 -4.72 4.81
N GLY A 175 10.50 -4.51 3.55
CA GLY A 175 11.85 -4.14 3.10
C GLY A 175 11.75 -3.28 1.84
N GLY A 176 12.65 -2.31 1.67
CA GLY A 176 12.59 -1.36 0.56
C GLY A 176 11.42 -0.35 0.62
N LEU A 177 10.61 -0.39 1.69
CA LEU A 177 9.51 0.53 1.98
C LEU A 177 9.77 1.15 3.36
N PRO A 178 10.39 2.35 3.43
CA PRO A 178 10.80 2.93 4.71
C PRO A 178 9.61 3.39 5.56
N ASP A 179 8.54 3.86 4.92
CA ASP A 179 7.42 4.51 5.59
C ASP A 179 6.22 3.57 5.77
N ALA A 180 5.35 3.89 6.75
CA ALA A 180 4.08 3.18 6.96
C ALA A 180 2.94 4.18 7.21
N GLY A 181 1.86 4.06 6.45
CA GLY A 181 0.65 4.85 6.63
C GLY A 181 -0.43 4.06 7.37
N TYR A 182 -1.13 4.73 8.28
CA TYR A 182 -2.28 4.18 9.00
C TYR A 182 -3.48 5.08 8.78
N PHE A 183 -4.61 4.44 8.48
CA PHE A 183 -5.86 5.09 8.15
C PHE A 183 -7.04 4.22 8.57
N ASN A 184 -8.03 4.84 9.20
CA ASN A 184 -9.37 4.27 9.41
C ASN A 184 -10.39 5.32 8.98
N VAL A 185 -11.57 4.87 8.56
CA VAL A 185 -12.75 5.73 8.35
C VAL A 185 -13.87 5.18 9.19
N ASN A 186 -14.49 6.07 9.96
CA ASN A 186 -15.60 5.80 10.89
C ASN A 186 -15.18 5.06 12.17
N ILE A 187 -15.68 5.58 13.29
CA ILE A 187 -15.88 4.90 14.57
C ILE A 187 -17.39 4.76 14.74
#